data_AF-A0A497PLJ5-F1
#
_entry.id   AF-A0A497PLJ5-F1
#
_cell.length_a   1.000
_cell.length_b   1.000
_cell.length_c   1.000
_cell.angle_alpha   90.00
_cell.angle_beta   90.00
_cell.angle_gamma   90.00
#
_symmetry.space_group_name_H-M   'P 1'
#
loop_
_entity.id
_entity.type
_entity.pdbx_description
1 polymer ?
#
loop_
_entity_poly.entity_id
_entity_poly.type
_entity_poly.pdbx_seq_one_letter_code
_entity_poly.pdbx_strand_id
1 'polypeptide(L)'
;MPIIPLGELTQMDMKAIRDIAQKTLIQKMIEARIVTRPDEVKIREPIYGDEDHATDFVDLNTVATPAVSGQEHWLIDASAFTAGDFSNILATGEKVDDNKMLAFFGFYDLSPVPELTAIRFKRGSDVLDIWEVEQCYVYGEKPGGMTKDIIIYGQNDPIAIELNVTGGSTDLRVGFFAYIAERYGEQVSKP
;
A
#
# COMPACT_ATOMS: atom_id res chain seq x y z
N MET A 1 -5.35 -15.28 2.71
CA MET A 1 -4.23 -16.27 2.67
C MET A 1 -3.06 -15.65 3.41
N PRO A 2 -2.22 -16.41 4.13
CA PRO A 2 -1.09 -15.83 4.85
C PRO A 2 -0.11 -15.17 3.86
N ILE A 3 0.49 -14.08 4.32
CA ILE A 3 1.54 -13.40 3.57
C ILE A 3 2.80 -14.26 3.54
N ILE A 4 3.38 -14.41 2.35
CA ILE A 4 4.54 -15.27 2.11
C ILE A 4 5.80 -14.40 2.22
N PRO A 5 6.78 -14.76 3.07
CA PRO A 5 8.05 -14.04 3.16
C PRO A 5 8.75 -13.90 1.81
N LEU A 6 9.35 -12.74 1.54
CA LEU A 6 10.11 -12.51 0.31
C LEU A 6 11.28 -13.48 0.13
N GLY A 7 11.84 -13.99 1.23
CA GLY A 7 12.90 -15.01 1.21
C GLY A 7 12.46 -16.35 0.64
N GLU A 8 11.15 -16.66 0.66
CA GLU A 8 10.59 -17.93 0.19
C GLU A 8 10.07 -17.85 -1.26
N LEU A 9 9.90 -16.64 -1.79
CA LEU A 9 9.35 -16.42 -3.12
C LEU A 9 10.44 -16.46 -4.19
N THR A 10 10.18 -17.21 -5.26
CA THR A 10 11.03 -17.14 -6.46
C THR A 10 10.72 -15.86 -7.26
N GLN A 11 11.64 -15.48 -8.16
CA GLN A 11 11.40 -14.38 -9.10
C GLN A 11 10.17 -14.62 -9.99
N MET A 12 9.88 -15.88 -10.30
CA MET A 12 8.68 -16.25 -11.05
C MET A 12 7.40 -16.04 -10.23
N ASP A 13 7.42 -16.39 -8.94
CA ASP A 13 6.26 -16.20 -8.06
C ASP A 13 5.97 -14.71 -7.84
N MET A 14 7.01 -13.92 -7.57
CA MET A 14 6.89 -12.47 -7.42
C MET A 14 6.30 -11.82 -8.68
N LYS A 15 6.78 -12.23 -9.86
CA LYS A 15 6.22 -11.77 -11.13
C LYS A 15 4.77 -12.21 -11.31
N ALA A 16 4.44 -13.46 -10.98
CA ALA A 16 3.07 -13.97 -11.10
C ALA A 16 2.10 -13.18 -10.21
N ILE A 17 2.49 -12.84 -8.97
CA ILE A 17 1.68 -12.01 -8.07
C ILE A 17 1.46 -10.61 -8.67
N ARG A 18 2.51 -9.98 -9.19
CA ARG A 18 2.41 -8.68 -9.88
C ARG A 18 1.49 -8.74 -11.11
N ASP A 19 1.62 -9.78 -11.93
CA ASP A 19 0.78 -9.98 -13.11
C ASP A 19 -0.70 -10.22 -12.73
N ILE A 20 -0.97 -10.92 -11.62
CA ILE A 20 -2.32 -11.09 -11.06
C ILE A 20 -2.89 -9.75 -10.60
N ALA A 21 -2.11 -8.95 -9.86
CA ALA A 21 -2.52 -7.63 -9.42
C ALA A 21 -2.91 -6.73 -10.61
N GLN A 22 -2.08 -6.70 -11.65
CA GLN A 22 -2.32 -5.90 -12.85
C GLN A 22 -3.59 -6.33 -13.61
N LYS A 23 -3.73 -7.64 -13.86
CA LYS A 23 -4.90 -8.17 -14.58
C LYS A 23 -6.20 -7.90 -13.83
N THR A 24 -6.18 -8.09 -12.51
CA THR A 24 -7.37 -7.88 -11.69
C THR A 24 -7.76 -6.40 -11.64
N LEU A 25 -6.78 -5.48 -11.55
CA LEU A 25 -7.05 -4.04 -11.63
C LEU A 25 -7.73 -3.65 -12.95
N ILE A 26 -7.20 -4.09 -14.09
CA ILE A 26 -7.79 -3.81 -15.40
C ILE A 26 -9.22 -4.35 -15.46
N GLN A 27 -9.43 -5.59 -15.02
CA GLN A 27 -10.75 -6.19 -15.00
C GLN A 27 -11.73 -5.38 -14.13
N LYS A 28 -11.30 -4.96 -12.94
CA LYS A 28 -12.12 -4.17 -12.01
C LYS A 28 -12.44 -2.78 -12.55
N MET A 29 -11.51 -2.12 -13.23
CA MET A 29 -11.78 -0.82 -13.86
C MET A 29 -12.82 -0.94 -14.99
N ILE A 30 -12.79 -2.02 -15.77
CA ILE A 30 -13.80 -2.30 -16.80
C ILE A 30 -15.16 -2.61 -16.15
N GLU A 31 -15.18 -3.45 -15.11
CA GLU A 31 -16.40 -3.78 -14.35
C GLU A 31 -17.07 -2.53 -13.76
N ALA A 32 -16.26 -1.59 -13.24
CA ALA A 32 -16.71 -0.31 -12.71
C ALA A 32 -17.04 0.73 -13.79
N ARG A 33 -16.85 0.41 -15.08
CA ARG A 33 -17.07 1.30 -16.24
C ARG A 33 -16.25 2.60 -16.21
N ILE A 34 -15.11 2.59 -15.53
CA ILE A 34 -14.15 3.71 -15.57
C ILE A 34 -13.47 3.77 -16.94
N VAL A 35 -13.16 2.59 -17.49
CA VAL A 35 -12.63 2.41 -18.85
C VAL A 35 -13.51 1.47 -19.65
N THR A 36 -13.43 1.58 -20.98
CA THR A 36 -14.17 0.68 -21.88
C THR A 36 -13.31 -0.44 -22.41
N ARG A 37 -11.99 -0.22 -22.48
CA ARG A 37 -11.04 -1.17 -23.04
C ARG A 37 -9.78 -1.27 -22.18
N PRO A 38 -9.13 -2.46 -22.12
CA PRO A 38 -7.88 -2.64 -21.39
C PRO A 38 -6.75 -1.69 -21.79
N ASP A 39 -6.68 -1.27 -23.05
CA ASP A 39 -5.60 -0.42 -23.58
C ASP A 39 -5.73 1.06 -23.19
N GLU A 40 -6.80 1.40 -22.48
CA GLU A 40 -7.06 2.73 -21.92
C GLU A 40 -6.53 2.86 -20.48
N VAL A 41 -6.07 1.76 -19.88
CA VAL A 41 -5.58 1.71 -18.49
C VAL A 41 -4.06 1.88 -18.45
N LYS A 42 -3.61 2.83 -17.63
CA LYS A 42 -2.22 2.90 -17.17
C LYS A 42 -2.12 2.29 -15.78
N ILE A 43 -1.16 1.38 -15.59
CA ILE A 43 -0.80 0.87 -14.27
C ILE A 43 0.60 1.37 -13.91
N ARG A 44 0.75 1.83 -12.67
CA ARG A 44 2.04 2.26 -12.09
C ARG A 44 2.06 1.98 -10.59
N GLU A 45 3.22 2.14 -9.97
CA GLU A 45 3.33 2.13 -8.50
C GLU A 45 2.74 3.44 -7.95
N PRO A 46 1.99 3.38 -6.83
CA PRO A 46 1.45 4.58 -6.20
C PRO A 46 2.56 5.40 -5.58
N ILE A 47 2.40 6.72 -5.61
CA ILE A 47 3.32 7.64 -4.96
C ILE A 47 2.73 8.02 -3.61
N TYR A 48 3.44 7.63 -2.55
CA TYR A 48 3.12 8.00 -1.18
C TYR A 48 3.73 9.36 -0.85
N GLY A 49 2.97 10.23 -0.21
CA GLY A 49 3.52 11.51 0.21
C GLY A 49 2.56 12.38 1.01
N ASP A 50 3.01 13.62 1.18
CA ASP A 50 2.29 14.67 1.88
C ASP A 50 1.75 15.66 0.84
N GLU A 51 0.42 15.74 0.72
CA GLU A 51 -0.23 16.66 -0.21
C GLU A 51 0.07 18.14 0.13
N ASP A 52 0.38 18.48 1.39
CA ASP A 52 0.71 19.86 1.77
C ASP A 52 2.08 20.32 1.22
N HIS A 53 2.95 19.36 0.85
CA HIS A 53 4.32 19.63 0.40
C HIS A 53 4.63 19.10 -1.02
N ALA A 54 3.84 18.14 -1.52
CA ALA A 54 3.98 17.54 -2.84
C ALA A 54 2.58 17.37 -3.51
N THR A 55 1.97 18.48 -3.92
CA THR A 55 0.57 18.51 -4.40
C THR A 55 0.31 17.81 -5.74
N ASP A 56 1.30 17.72 -6.62
CA ASP A 56 1.04 17.42 -8.04
C ASP A 56 1.03 15.92 -8.39
N PHE A 57 1.52 15.04 -7.50
CA PHE A 57 1.74 13.63 -7.85
C PHE A 57 1.49 12.61 -6.72
N VAL A 58 0.88 12.99 -5.59
CA VAL A 58 0.60 12.06 -4.49
C VAL A 58 -0.69 11.28 -4.77
N ASP A 59 -0.66 9.96 -4.64
CA ASP A 59 -1.84 9.09 -4.79
C ASP A 59 -2.40 8.58 -3.46
N LEU A 60 -1.57 8.56 -2.42
CA LEU A 60 -1.94 8.15 -1.08
C LEU A 60 -1.27 9.09 -0.08
N ASN A 61 -2.10 9.82 0.66
CA ASN A 61 -1.65 10.73 1.68
C ASN A 61 -1.30 9.97 2.97
N THR A 62 0.01 9.91 3.28
CA THR A 62 0.55 9.18 4.44
C THR A 62 0.60 10.02 5.72
N VAL A 63 0.06 11.25 5.71
CA VAL A 63 0.17 12.15 6.86
C VAL A 63 -1.00 11.96 7.83
N ALA A 64 -0.91 10.94 8.69
CA ALA A 64 -1.60 10.97 9.97
C ALA A 64 -0.88 11.91 10.98
N THR A 65 0.45 12.00 10.85
CA THR A 65 1.33 12.91 11.62
C THR A 65 2.47 13.38 10.71
N PRO A 66 2.70 14.70 10.55
CA PRO A 66 3.73 15.20 9.63
C PRO A 66 5.13 14.81 10.12
N ALA A 67 5.89 14.16 9.25
CA ALA A 67 7.32 13.96 9.46
C ALA A 67 8.02 15.33 9.55
N VAL A 68 8.98 15.48 10.46
CA VAL A 68 9.67 16.75 10.69
C VAL A 68 10.43 17.16 9.42
N SER A 69 10.50 18.48 9.12
CA SER A 69 11.09 18.96 7.86
C SER A 69 12.46 18.34 7.57
N GLY A 70 12.61 17.67 6.42
CA GLY A 70 13.86 17.02 5.99
C GLY A 70 13.88 15.49 6.11
N GLN A 71 12.80 14.86 6.58
CA GLN A 71 12.61 13.41 6.50
C GLN A 71 11.96 12.99 5.17
N GLU A 72 12.25 11.77 4.73
CA GLU A 72 11.69 11.23 3.49
C GLU A 72 10.21 10.86 3.71
N HIS A 73 9.32 11.27 2.78
CA HIS A 73 7.86 11.18 2.92
C HIS A 73 7.26 9.76 3.02
N TRP A 74 8.12 8.74 3.01
CA TRP A 74 7.77 7.33 3.20
C TRP A 74 8.10 6.81 4.61
N LEU A 75 8.71 7.64 5.48
CA LEU A 75 8.88 7.35 6.91
C LEU A 75 7.57 7.56 7.66
N ILE A 76 7.26 6.63 8.55
CA ILE A 76 6.11 6.72 9.45
C ILE A 76 6.64 7.04 10.83
N ASP A 77 6.28 8.22 11.34
CA ASP A 77 6.70 8.73 12.65
C ASP A 77 6.26 7.78 13.77
N ALA A 78 7.17 7.46 14.68
CA ALA A 78 6.89 6.69 15.90
C ALA A 78 5.68 7.24 16.68
N SER A 79 5.48 8.57 16.68
CA SER A 79 4.38 9.24 17.37
C SER A 79 2.99 8.85 16.84
N ALA A 80 2.92 8.31 15.62
CA ALA A 80 1.69 7.80 15.03
C ALA A 80 1.24 6.46 15.65
N PHE A 81 2.11 5.77 16.40
CA PHE A 81 1.85 4.42 16.89
C PHE A 81 1.54 4.37 18.39
N THR A 82 0.59 3.50 18.73
CA THR A 82 0.42 2.99 20.09
C THR A 82 0.79 1.52 20.12
N ALA A 83 1.77 1.15 20.93
CA ALA A 83 2.27 -0.23 21.02
C ALA A 83 1.13 -1.22 21.33
N GLY A 84 1.06 -2.30 20.54
CA GLY A 84 0.04 -3.35 20.65
C GLY A 84 -1.34 -2.99 20.08
N ASP A 85 -1.55 -1.76 19.59
CA ASP A 85 -2.77 -1.33 18.93
C ASP A 85 -2.57 -1.09 17.43
N PHE A 86 -3.66 -1.13 16.67
CA PHE A 86 -3.69 -0.83 15.24
C PHE A 86 -3.81 0.69 15.04
N SER A 87 -2.74 1.32 14.57
CA SER A 87 -2.72 2.76 14.29
C SER A 87 -2.77 3.02 12.78
N ASN A 88 -3.68 3.90 12.34
CA ASN A 88 -3.83 4.25 10.93
C ASN A 88 -2.68 5.13 10.45
N ILE A 89 -2.09 4.78 9.30
CA ILE A 89 -0.94 5.50 8.73
C ILE A 89 -1.32 6.47 7.62
N LEU A 90 -2.59 6.48 7.20
CA LEU A 90 -3.09 7.40 6.19
C LEU A 90 -3.76 8.62 6.83
N ALA A 91 -3.85 9.72 6.08
CA ALA A 91 -4.60 10.89 6.49
C ALA A 91 -6.06 10.52 6.84
N THR A 92 -6.65 11.24 7.80
CA THR A 92 -8.02 10.96 8.23
C THR A 92 -9.02 11.23 7.11
N GLY A 93 -9.79 10.21 6.73
CA GLY A 93 -10.80 10.33 5.68
C GLY A 93 -10.27 10.12 4.27
N GLU A 94 -9.04 9.63 4.13
CA GLU A 94 -8.42 9.27 2.86
C GLU A 94 -9.33 8.34 2.04
N LYS A 95 -9.40 8.61 0.74
CA LYS A 95 -10.16 7.85 -0.23
C LYS A 95 -9.34 7.66 -1.48
N VAL A 96 -9.64 6.59 -2.21
CA VAL A 96 -9.12 6.47 -3.58
C VAL A 96 -9.75 7.57 -4.44
N ASP A 97 -8.91 8.30 -5.17
CA ASP A 97 -9.34 9.31 -6.13
C ASP A 97 -10.37 8.78 -7.15
N ASP A 98 -11.12 9.71 -7.72
CA ASP A 98 -12.05 9.41 -8.81
C ASP A 98 -11.30 8.83 -10.03
N ASN A 99 -11.93 7.89 -10.73
CA ASN A 99 -11.36 7.15 -11.87
C ASN A 99 -10.08 6.34 -11.58
N LYS A 100 -9.67 6.21 -10.32
CA LYS A 100 -8.52 5.39 -9.92
C LYS A 100 -8.94 4.13 -9.18
N MET A 101 -8.08 3.12 -9.21
CA MET A 101 -8.19 1.91 -8.40
C MET A 101 -6.82 1.51 -7.85
N LEU A 102 -6.80 0.97 -6.64
CA LEU A 102 -5.58 0.55 -5.96
C LEU A 102 -5.62 -0.95 -5.65
N ALA A 103 -4.48 -1.62 -5.82
CA ALA A 103 -4.28 -3.00 -5.38
C ALA A 103 -3.03 -3.13 -4.52
N PHE A 104 -3.17 -3.67 -3.31
CA PHE A 104 -2.07 -4.02 -2.43
C PHE A 104 -1.82 -5.53 -2.51
N PHE A 105 -0.55 -5.91 -2.63
CA PHE A 105 -0.15 -7.31 -2.81
C PHE A 105 1.12 -7.68 -2.03
N GLY A 106 1.60 -6.80 -1.16
CA GLY A 106 2.67 -7.11 -0.23
C GLY A 106 3.18 -5.87 0.49
N PHE A 107 4.24 -6.06 1.27
CA PHE A 107 4.95 -5.02 1.99
C PHE A 107 6.45 -5.31 2.04
N TYR A 108 7.22 -4.28 2.37
CA TYR A 108 8.64 -4.36 2.68
C TYR A 108 8.94 -3.46 3.87
N ASP A 109 9.92 -3.84 4.68
CA ASP A 109 10.29 -3.09 5.88
C ASP A 109 11.81 -2.85 5.91
N LEU A 110 12.22 -1.59 5.76
CA LEU A 110 13.63 -1.20 5.75
C LEU A 110 14.08 -0.66 7.11
N SER A 111 13.32 -0.94 8.17
CA SER A 111 13.64 -0.49 9.53
C SER A 111 14.86 -1.25 10.05
N PRO A 112 15.82 -0.57 10.71
CA PRO A 112 17.00 -1.25 11.27
C PRO A 112 16.63 -2.25 12.37
N VAL A 113 15.53 -1.99 13.07
CA VAL A 113 14.93 -2.88 14.07
C VAL A 113 13.45 -3.00 13.71
N PRO A 114 13.04 -4.06 13.01
CA PRO A 114 11.63 -4.27 12.67
C PRO A 114 10.77 -4.51 13.91
N GLU A 115 9.75 -3.68 14.11
CA GLU A 115 8.80 -3.79 15.23
C GLU A 115 7.36 -4.14 14.80
N LEU A 116 7.11 -4.22 13.49
CA LEU A 116 5.79 -4.43 12.91
C LEU A 116 5.33 -5.89 13.11
N THR A 117 4.12 -6.07 13.63
CA THR A 117 3.56 -7.40 13.91
C THR A 117 2.44 -7.76 12.94
N ALA A 118 1.59 -6.78 12.61
CA ALA A 118 0.46 -6.99 11.72
C ALA A 118 0.11 -5.72 10.92
N ILE A 119 -0.49 -5.93 9.76
CA ILE A 119 -1.02 -4.91 8.86
C ILE A 119 -2.49 -5.20 8.65
N ARG A 120 -3.36 -4.25 8.95
CA ARG A 120 -4.81 -4.36 8.74
C ARG A 120 -5.28 -3.40 7.68
N PHE A 121 -6.03 -3.91 6.72
CA PHE A 121 -6.61 -3.14 5.63
C PHE A 121 -8.11 -2.97 5.86
N LYS A 122 -8.59 -1.73 5.77
CA LYS A 122 -9.99 -1.39 6.01
C LYS A 122 -10.56 -0.55 4.90
N ARG A 123 -11.81 -0.88 4.53
CA ARG A 123 -12.67 -0.04 3.72
C ARG A 123 -13.73 0.60 4.61
N GLY A 124 -13.46 1.81 5.08
CA GLY A 124 -14.31 2.47 6.07
C GLY A 124 -14.30 1.70 7.39
N SER A 125 -15.45 1.16 7.80
CA SER A 125 -15.56 0.29 8.98
C SER A 125 -15.17 -1.16 8.73
N ASP A 126 -15.19 -1.60 7.48
CA ASP A 126 -15.08 -3.01 7.12
C ASP A 126 -13.62 -3.43 7.02
N VAL A 127 -13.25 -4.50 7.74
CA VAL A 127 -11.91 -5.09 7.65
C VAL A 127 -11.88 -5.98 6.41
N LEU A 128 -11.01 -5.63 5.46
CA LEU A 128 -10.82 -6.41 4.23
C LEU A 128 -9.91 -7.62 4.49
N ASP A 129 -8.79 -7.39 5.16
CA ASP A 129 -7.83 -8.44 5.51
C ASP A 129 -6.89 -7.98 6.64
N ILE A 130 -6.26 -8.95 7.29
CA ILE A 130 -5.20 -8.74 8.26
C ILE A 130 -4.02 -9.62 7.88
N TRP A 131 -2.87 -9.01 7.63
CA TRP A 131 -1.62 -9.71 7.42
C TRP A 131 -0.84 -9.72 8.73
N GLU A 132 -0.69 -10.90 9.31
CA GLU A 132 0.33 -11.15 10.34
C GLU A 132 1.67 -11.27 9.62
N VAL A 133 2.66 -10.47 10.01
CA VAL A 133 3.90 -10.29 9.23
C VAL A 133 5.17 -10.68 9.96
N GLU A 134 5.08 -11.08 11.23
CA GLU A 134 6.25 -11.41 12.06
C GLU A 134 7.13 -12.51 11.43
N GLN A 135 6.50 -13.51 10.78
CA GLN A 135 7.21 -14.59 10.08
C GLN A 135 8.04 -14.10 8.89
N CYS A 136 7.74 -12.92 8.33
CA CYS A 136 8.50 -12.34 7.21
C CYS A 136 9.89 -11.85 7.63
N TYR A 137 10.15 -11.65 8.93
CA TYR A 137 11.45 -11.23 9.45
C TYR A 137 12.45 -12.37 9.67
N VAL A 138 12.01 -13.62 9.49
CA VAL A 138 12.90 -14.80 9.58
C VAL A 138 14.04 -14.71 8.55
N TYR A 139 13.80 -14.06 7.40
CA TYR A 139 14.76 -13.89 6.32
C TYR A 139 15.32 -12.46 6.31
N GLY A 140 16.14 -12.13 7.30
CA GLY A 140 16.61 -10.76 7.59
C GLY A 140 17.33 -10.00 6.45
N GLU A 141 17.70 -10.66 5.35
CA GLU A 141 18.22 -9.98 4.14
C GLU A 141 17.10 -9.34 3.28
N LYS A 142 15.86 -9.81 3.41
CA LYS A 142 14.69 -9.36 2.65
C LYS A 142 13.45 -9.26 3.55
N PRO A 143 13.46 -8.35 4.54
CA PRO A 143 12.33 -8.09 5.42
C PRO A 143 11.12 -7.59 4.61
N GLY A 144 10.11 -8.46 4.47
CA GLY A 144 8.90 -8.19 3.71
C GLY A 144 8.20 -9.46 3.24
N GLY A 145 7.04 -9.29 2.63
CA GLY A 145 6.27 -10.41 2.10
C GLY A 145 5.29 -10.00 1.01
N MET A 146 4.81 -10.99 0.26
CA MET A 146 3.78 -10.80 -0.76
C MET A 146 2.68 -11.84 -0.63
N THR A 147 1.49 -11.50 -1.12
CA THR A 147 0.33 -12.39 -1.11
C THR A 147 -0.30 -12.50 -2.50
N LYS A 148 -0.89 -13.67 -2.79
CA LYS A 148 -1.70 -13.89 -3.99
C LYS A 148 -3.11 -13.32 -3.84
N ASP A 149 -3.57 -13.16 -2.60
CA ASP A 149 -4.85 -12.56 -2.26
C ASP A 149 -4.68 -11.04 -2.21
N ILE A 150 -4.74 -10.42 -3.38
CA ILE A 150 -4.59 -8.98 -3.52
C ILE A 150 -5.78 -8.25 -2.88
N ILE A 151 -5.50 -7.11 -2.23
CA ILE A 151 -6.51 -6.26 -1.61
C ILE A 151 -6.80 -5.12 -2.57
N ILE A 152 -8.07 -4.93 -2.93
CA ILE A 152 -8.48 -3.94 -3.94
C ILE A 152 -9.33 -2.86 -3.30
N TYR A 153 -9.01 -1.60 -3.64
CA TYR A 153 -9.85 -0.45 -3.38
C TYR A 153 -10.32 0.14 -4.71
N GLY A 154 -11.63 0.34 -4.84
CA GLY A 154 -12.25 1.02 -5.97
C GLY A 154 -12.27 2.54 -5.78
N GLN A 155 -12.70 3.26 -6.82
CA GLN A 155 -12.80 4.73 -6.74
C GLN A 155 -13.73 5.15 -5.58
N ASN A 156 -13.38 6.25 -4.91
CA ASN A 156 -14.11 6.79 -3.77
C ASN A 156 -14.23 5.85 -2.55
N ASP A 157 -13.60 4.68 -2.56
CA ASP A 157 -13.56 3.81 -1.40
C ASP A 157 -12.75 4.50 -0.29
N PRO A 158 -13.28 4.62 0.94
CA PRO A 158 -12.49 5.03 2.09
C PRO A 158 -11.39 4.00 2.33
N ILE A 159 -10.15 4.46 2.42
CA ILE A 159 -8.99 3.60 2.62
C ILE A 159 -8.39 3.87 4.00
N ALA A 160 -8.16 2.81 4.76
CA ALA A 160 -7.37 2.85 5.98
C ALA A 160 -6.41 1.67 5.99
N ILE A 161 -5.15 1.98 6.30
CA ILE A 161 -4.09 0.99 6.47
C ILE A 161 -3.59 1.18 7.89
N GLU A 162 -3.77 0.17 8.71
CA GLU A 162 -3.43 0.24 10.13
C GLU A 162 -2.29 -0.73 10.42
N LEU A 163 -1.26 -0.24 11.10
CA LEU A 163 -0.11 -1.04 11.51
C LEU A 163 -0.18 -1.32 13.01
N ASN A 164 0.19 -2.54 13.39
CA ASN A 164 0.42 -2.91 14.78
C ASN A 164 1.92 -3.09 15.00
N VAL A 165 2.43 -2.48 16.08
CA VAL A 165 3.85 -2.47 16.40
C VAL A 165 4.08 -2.88 17.85
N THR A 166 5.21 -3.53 18.12
CA THR A 166 5.58 -3.98 19.47
C THR A 166 6.11 -2.87 20.37
N GLY A 167 6.91 -1.93 19.84
CA GLY A 167 7.60 -0.91 20.62
C GLY A 167 7.06 0.51 20.42
N GLY A 168 6.68 0.87 19.20
CA GLY A 168 6.10 2.19 18.87
C GLY A 168 7.01 3.35 19.20
N SER A 169 8.31 3.09 19.36
CA SER A 169 9.30 4.05 19.87
C SER A 169 10.34 4.47 18.83
N THR A 170 10.29 3.86 17.65
CA THR A 170 11.18 4.14 16.53
C THR A 170 10.37 4.37 15.27
N ASP A 171 10.82 5.33 14.45
CA ASP A 171 10.23 5.58 13.14
C ASP A 171 10.29 4.31 12.29
N LEU A 172 9.17 3.99 11.65
CA LEU A 172 9.07 2.83 10.78
C LEU A 172 9.33 3.20 9.33
N ARG A 173 10.06 2.31 8.67
CA ARG A 173 10.47 2.38 7.27
C ARG A 173 9.74 1.32 6.45
N VAL A 174 8.42 1.28 6.62
CA VAL A 174 7.54 0.28 6.00
C VAL A 174 6.93 0.88 4.74
N GLY A 175 7.01 0.14 3.64
CA GLY A 175 6.31 0.47 2.40
C GLY A 175 5.52 -0.72 1.88
N PHE A 176 4.69 -0.46 0.87
CA PHE A 176 3.79 -1.44 0.32
C PHE A 176 4.13 -1.76 -1.13
N PHE A 177 4.03 -3.03 -1.48
CA PHE A 177 3.91 -3.42 -2.87
C PHE A 177 2.47 -3.22 -3.31
N ALA A 178 2.25 -2.16 -4.08
CA ALA A 178 0.94 -1.79 -4.56
C ALA A 178 1.01 -1.29 -6.01
N TYR A 179 -0.14 -1.35 -6.68
CA TYR A 179 -0.35 -0.74 -7.98
C TYR A 179 -1.56 0.18 -7.94
N ILE A 180 -1.43 1.31 -8.62
CA ILE A 180 -2.54 2.17 -8.98
C ILE A 180 -2.84 2.04 -10.46
N ALA A 181 -4.12 1.95 -10.79
CA ALA A 181 -4.62 1.94 -12.14
C ALA A 181 -5.49 3.18 -12.38
N GLU A 182 -5.19 3.88 -13.47
CA GLU A 182 -5.84 5.13 -13.88
C GLU A 182 -6.05 5.15 -15.39
N ARG A 183 -6.88 6.07 -15.89
CA ARG A 183 -7.08 6.22 -17.33
C ARG A 183 -5.92 7.01 -17.95
N TYR A 184 -5.41 6.56 -19.10
CA TYR A 184 -4.50 7.38 -19.91
C TYR A 184 -5.14 8.73 -20.25
N GLY A 185 -4.39 9.81 -20.05
CA GLY A 185 -4.82 11.18 -20.32
C GLY A 185 -5.33 11.97 -19.12
N GLU A 186 -5.45 11.36 -17.93
CA GLU A 186 -5.72 12.11 -16.69
C GLU A 186 -4.43 12.71 -16.13
N GLN A 187 -3.51 11.87 -15.63
CA GLN A 187 -2.19 12.32 -15.14
C GLN A 187 -1.02 11.85 -16.01
N VAL A 188 -1.21 10.79 -16.80
CA VAL A 188 -0.14 10.18 -17.63
C VAL A 188 -0.55 10.15 -19.10
N SER A 189 0.29 10.72 -19.96
CA SER A 189 0.10 10.70 -21.42
C SER A 189 0.42 9.32 -22.01
N LYS A 190 -0.26 8.97 -23.11
CA LYS A 190 0.04 7.74 -23.85
C LYS A 190 1.35 7.94 -24.64
N PRO A 191 2.31 7.01 -24.55
CA PRO A 191 3.55 7.08 -25.32
C PRO A 191 3.31 6.93 -26.83
#